data_AF-A0A836CG50-F1
#
_entry.id   AF-A0A836CG50-F1
#
_cell.length_a   1.000
_cell.length_b   1.000
_cell.length_c   1.000
_cell.angle_alpha   90.00
_cell.angle_beta   90.00
_cell.angle_gamma   90.00
#
_symmetry.space_group_name_H-M   'P 1'
#
loop_
_entity.id
_entity.type
_entity.pdbx_description
1 polymer ?
#
loop_
_entity_poly.entity_id
_entity_poly.type
_entity_poly.pdbx_seq_one_letter_code
_entity_poly.pdbx_strand_id
1 'polypeptide(L)'
;DKALMKKMAKADMFSKTLELKVDMKKVNLPVMSKWITGKITQLLGYEDDIVIGTAINFLEASADSARLDPRKLQLQLTGFLEKATRPFMEELWALLADAQACPGGIPAAFLEQKKEEMLAQQA
;
A
#
# COMPACT_ATOMS: atom_id res chain seq x y z
N ASP A 1 -8.70 8.17 -18.06
CA ASP A 1 -7.51 7.36 -18.42
C ASP A 1 -7.73 5.85 -18.67
N LYS A 2 -8.46 5.47 -19.73
CA LYS A 2 -8.55 4.04 -20.13
C LYS A 2 -7.32 3.56 -20.93
N ALA A 3 -6.64 4.47 -21.64
CA ALA A 3 -5.51 4.15 -22.50
C ALA A 3 -4.24 3.80 -21.70
N LEU A 4 -3.98 4.53 -20.61
CA LEU A 4 -2.82 4.29 -19.76
C LEU A 4 -2.93 2.96 -18.99
N MET A 5 -4.11 2.62 -18.45
CA MET A 5 -4.37 1.29 -17.88
C MET A 5 -4.12 0.16 -18.88
N LYS A 6 -4.56 0.30 -20.15
CA LYS A 6 -4.36 -0.73 -21.17
C LYS A 6 -2.89 -0.88 -21.55
N LYS A 7 -2.10 0.20 -21.52
CA LYS A 7 -0.65 0.15 -21.70
C LYS A 7 0.04 -0.55 -20.54
N MET A 8 -0.33 -0.24 -19.30
CA MET A 8 0.20 -0.88 -18.10
C MET A 8 -0.11 -2.38 -18.05
N ALA A 9 -1.32 -2.78 -18.46
CA ALA A 9 -1.74 -4.18 -18.51
C ALA A 9 -0.97 -4.99 -19.57
N LYS A 10 -0.68 -4.37 -20.72
CA LYS A 10 0.09 -5.02 -21.78
C LYS A 10 1.57 -5.17 -21.44
N ALA A 11 2.09 -4.33 -20.55
CA ALA A 11 3.50 -4.30 -20.18
C ALA A 11 3.81 -5.18 -18.94
N ASP A 12 2.85 -6.01 -18.49
CA ASP A 12 2.97 -6.85 -17.28
C ASP A 12 3.44 -6.05 -16.03
N MET A 13 3.05 -4.77 -16.00
CA MET A 13 3.43 -3.84 -14.94
C MET A 13 2.53 -3.99 -13.70
N PHE A 14 1.50 -4.83 -13.76
CA PHE A 14 0.67 -5.20 -12.63
C PHE A 14 1.21 -6.49 -12.01
N SER A 15 1.79 -6.40 -10.82
CA SER A 15 2.20 -7.58 -10.07
C SER A 15 0.96 -8.41 -9.70
N LYS A 16 1.07 -9.74 -9.73
CA LYS A 16 -0.04 -10.67 -9.41
C LYS A 16 -0.66 -10.40 -8.04
N THR A 17 0.09 -9.81 -7.12
CA THR A 17 -0.37 -9.33 -5.82
C THR A 17 -1.58 -8.40 -5.93
N LEU A 18 -1.64 -7.55 -6.96
CA LEU A 18 -2.76 -6.63 -7.22
C LEU A 18 -4.04 -7.34 -7.68
N GLU A 19 -4.00 -8.64 -7.94
CA GLU A 19 -5.21 -9.45 -8.20
C GLU A 19 -5.87 -9.94 -6.90
N LEU A 20 -5.18 -9.80 -5.75
CA LEU A 20 -5.70 -10.17 -4.44
C LEU A 20 -6.79 -9.19 -4.02
N LYS A 21 -7.94 -9.74 -3.60
CA LYS A 21 -9.06 -8.96 -3.09
C LYS A 21 -8.82 -8.60 -1.63
N VAL A 22 -8.56 -7.32 -1.41
CA VAL A 22 -8.38 -6.75 -0.08
C VAL A 22 -9.69 -6.21 0.48
N ASP A 23 -10.00 -6.61 1.71
CA ASP A 23 -11.09 -6.05 2.51
C ASP A 23 -10.53 -5.07 3.54
N MET A 24 -10.63 -3.77 3.24
CA MET A 24 -10.11 -2.71 4.10
C MET A 24 -10.81 -2.62 5.46
N LYS A 25 -12.01 -3.20 5.62
CA LYS A 25 -12.68 -3.26 6.93
C LYS A 25 -11.96 -4.17 7.92
N LYS A 26 -11.15 -5.11 7.40
CA LYS A 26 -10.33 -6.03 8.19
C LYS A 26 -8.91 -5.52 8.39
N VAL A 27 -8.55 -4.37 7.82
CA VAL A 27 -7.20 -3.83 7.85
C VAL A 27 -7.13 -2.63 8.78
N ASN A 28 -6.04 -2.52 9.54
CA ASN A 28 -5.79 -1.41 10.43
C ASN A 28 -5.19 -0.21 9.65
N LEU A 29 -6.07 0.66 9.15
CA LEU A 29 -5.70 1.87 8.43
C LEU A 29 -4.66 2.75 9.15
N PRO A 30 -4.78 3.08 10.45
CA PRO A 30 -3.76 3.83 11.19
C PRO A 30 -2.34 3.28 11.07
N VAL A 31 -2.19 1.96 11.09
CA VAL A 31 -0.88 1.30 10.95
C VAL A 31 -0.39 1.39 9.51
N MET A 32 -1.28 1.15 8.54
CA MET A 32 -0.95 1.29 7.13
C MET A 32 -0.57 2.73 6.76
N SER A 33 -1.26 3.73 7.30
CA SER A 33 -0.95 5.15 7.08
C SER A 33 0.46 5.49 7.53
N LYS A 34 0.88 5.04 8.72
CA LYS A 34 2.26 5.24 9.19
C LYS A 34 3.29 4.61 8.26
N TRP A 35 3.02 3.39 7.79
CA TRP A 35 3.93 2.72 6.86
C TRP A 35 3.98 3.43 5.50
N ILE A 36 2.83 3.88 4.97
CA ILE A 36 2.74 4.62 3.71
C ILE A 36 3.55 5.91 3.79
N THR A 37 3.41 6.68 4.88
CA THR A 37 4.21 7.90 5.12
C THR A 37 5.71 7.58 5.10
N GLY A 38 6.15 6.60 5.91
CA GLY A 38 7.57 6.23 5.96
C GLY A 38 8.11 5.74 4.61
N LYS A 39 7.34 4.93 3.89
CA LYS A 39 7.75 4.37 2.60
C LYS A 39 7.80 5.43 1.50
N ILE A 40 6.82 6.34 1.43
CA ILE A 40 6.83 7.44 0.46
C ILE A 40 8.00 8.39 0.75
N THR A 41 8.23 8.76 2.01
CA THR A 41 9.37 9.58 2.41
C THR A 41 10.70 8.92 2.07
N GLN A 42 10.81 7.60 2.22
CA GLN A 42 12.00 6.84 1.79
C GLN A 42 12.19 6.84 0.26
N LEU A 43 11.10 6.73 -0.50
CA LEU A 43 11.15 6.68 -1.97
C LEU A 43 11.45 8.04 -2.61
N LEU A 44 10.86 9.10 -2.07
CA LEU A 44 11.03 10.47 -2.57
C LEU A 44 12.25 11.18 -1.97
N GLY A 45 12.72 10.74 -0.79
CA GLY A 45 13.76 11.41 -0.01
C GLY A 45 13.27 12.64 0.75
N TYR A 46 11.97 12.93 0.68
CA TYR A 46 11.29 14.01 1.39
C TYR A 46 9.84 13.60 1.68
N GLU A 47 9.23 14.21 2.69
CA GLU A 47 7.83 13.97 3.02
C GLU A 47 6.93 14.77 2.07
N ASP A 48 6.10 14.05 1.31
CA ASP A 48 5.14 14.65 0.38
C ASP A 48 3.71 14.36 0.84
N ASP A 49 3.14 15.32 1.56
CA ASP A 49 1.78 15.21 2.12
C ASP A 49 0.70 14.99 1.05
N ILE A 50 0.92 15.49 -0.18
CA ILE A 50 -0.04 15.32 -1.27
C ILE A 50 -0.05 13.87 -1.73
N VAL A 51 1.13 13.25 -1.91
CA VAL A 51 1.23 11.84 -2.33
C VAL A 51 0.77 10.91 -1.22
N ILE A 52 1.17 11.19 0.02
CA ILE A 52 0.75 10.44 1.22
C ILE A 52 -0.77 10.51 1.38
N GLY A 53 -1.33 11.71 1.35
CA GLY A 53 -2.77 11.93 1.42
C GLY A 53 -3.50 11.25 0.27
N THR A 54 -2.96 11.26 -0.94
CA THR A 54 -3.56 10.56 -2.10
C THR A 54 -3.66 9.05 -1.85
N ALA A 55 -2.59 8.44 -1.32
CA ALA A 55 -2.59 7.02 -1.00
C ALA A 55 -3.56 6.66 0.14
N ILE A 56 -3.52 7.42 1.25
CA ILE A 56 -4.38 7.18 2.42
C ILE A 56 -5.86 7.40 2.07
N ASN A 57 -6.18 8.53 1.43
CA ASN A 57 -7.55 8.85 1.02
C ASN A 57 -8.12 7.79 0.08
N PHE A 58 -7.30 7.21 -0.81
CA PHE A 58 -7.75 6.13 -1.69
C PHE A 58 -8.13 4.87 -0.91
N LEU A 59 -7.33 4.51 0.09
CA LEU A 59 -7.58 3.36 0.96
C LEU A 59 -8.82 3.58 1.84
N GLU A 60 -9.00 4.78 2.40
CA GLU A 60 -10.17 5.17 3.18
C GLU A 60 -11.45 5.17 2.33
N ALA A 61 -11.43 5.83 1.17
CA ALA A 61 -12.58 5.87 0.26
C ALA A 61 -13.02 4.47 -0.22
N SER A 62 -12.07 3.53 -0.22
CA SER A 62 -12.31 2.15 -0.61
C SER A 62 -12.70 1.24 0.56
N ALA A 63 -12.67 1.72 1.81
CA ALA A 63 -13.22 1.00 2.95
C ALA A 63 -14.76 0.92 2.90
N ASP A 64 -15.40 1.93 2.32
CA ASP A 64 -16.85 1.98 2.12
C ASP A 64 -17.30 1.24 0.85
N SER A 65 -16.45 1.19 -0.18
CA SER A 65 -16.75 0.57 -1.46
C SER A 65 -16.08 -0.80 -1.59
N ALA A 66 -16.85 -1.89 -1.60
CA ALA A 66 -16.37 -3.28 -1.69
C ALA A 66 -15.55 -3.66 -2.96
N ARG A 67 -15.14 -2.68 -3.77
CA ARG A 67 -14.27 -2.84 -4.94
C ARG A 67 -13.11 -1.85 -4.87
N LEU A 68 -12.07 -2.21 -4.12
CA LEU A 68 -10.77 -1.57 -4.23
C LEU A 68 -10.14 -1.97 -5.56
N ASP A 69 -9.79 -0.99 -6.39
CA ASP A 69 -9.10 -1.23 -7.66
C ASP A 69 -7.64 -0.79 -7.54
N PRO A 70 -6.69 -1.70 -7.29
CA PRO A 70 -5.27 -1.39 -7.13
C PRO A 70 -4.71 -0.64 -8.33
N ARG A 71 -5.26 -0.91 -9.52
CA ARG A 71 -4.78 -0.33 -10.77
C ARG A 71 -5.05 1.17 -10.83
N LYS A 72 -6.11 1.64 -10.18
CA LYS A 72 -6.41 3.08 -10.07
C LYS A 72 -5.42 3.77 -9.14
N LEU A 73 -5.14 3.18 -7.98
CA LEU A 73 -4.15 3.74 -7.07
C LEU A 73 -2.76 3.77 -7.72
N GLN A 74 -2.35 2.68 -8.36
CA GLN A 74 -1.09 2.64 -9.10
C GLN A 74 -1.04 3.74 -10.16
N LEU A 75 -2.12 3.98 -10.91
CA LEU A 75 -2.17 5.04 -11.91
C LEU A 75 -1.97 6.43 -11.29
N GLN A 76 -2.66 6.72 -10.18
CA GLN A 76 -2.54 8.00 -9.48
C GLN A 76 -1.12 8.21 -8.96
N LEU A 77 -0.54 7.18 -8.33
CA LEU A 77 0.81 7.23 -7.79
C LEU A 77 1.91 7.17 -8.88
N THR A 78 1.61 6.69 -10.09
CA THR A 78 2.56 6.68 -11.21
C THR A 78 2.93 8.09 -11.64
N GLY A 79 2.01 9.05 -11.51
CA GLY A 79 2.30 10.46 -11.79
C GLY A 79 3.28 11.11 -10.80
N PHE A 80 3.46 10.52 -9.61
CA PHE A 80 4.31 11.06 -8.55
C PHE A 80 5.60 10.26 -8.35
N LEU A 81 5.48 8.93 -8.22
CA LEU A 81 6.59 8.02 -7.92
C LEU A 81 7.22 7.41 -9.18
N GLU A 82 6.61 7.58 -10.36
CA GLU A 82 7.05 7.05 -11.65
C GLU A 82 7.54 5.58 -11.62
N LYS A 83 8.86 5.38 -11.61
CA LYS A 83 9.49 4.04 -11.60
C LYS A 83 9.38 3.35 -10.25
N ALA A 84 9.28 4.11 -9.17
CA ALA A 84 9.13 3.59 -7.81
C ALA A 84 7.68 3.16 -7.48
N THR A 85 6.70 3.53 -8.31
CA THR A 85 5.30 3.19 -8.06
C THR A 85 5.04 1.69 -8.08
N ARG A 86 5.65 0.95 -9.02
CA ARG A 86 5.45 -0.49 -9.14
C ARG A 86 5.91 -1.24 -7.89
N PRO A 87 7.17 -1.11 -7.42
CA PRO A 87 7.60 -1.78 -6.20
C PRO A 87 6.82 -1.29 -4.97
N PHE A 88 6.47 0.01 -4.90
CA PHE A 88 5.63 0.54 -3.82
C PHE A 88 4.27 -0.16 -3.76
N MET A 89 3.57 -0.24 -4.89
CA MET A 89 2.24 -0.85 -4.98
C MET A 89 2.26 -2.34 -4.67
N GLU A 90 3.29 -3.04 -5.08
CA GLU A 90 3.46 -4.47 -4.79
C GLU A 90 3.61 -4.73 -3.29
N GLU A 91 4.45 -3.95 -2.62
CA GLU A 91 4.68 -4.08 -1.18
C GLU A 91 3.45 -3.63 -0.37
N LEU A 92 2.84 -2.49 -0.74
CA LEU A 92 1.62 -2.00 -0.11
C LEU A 92 0.51 -3.06 -0.20
N TRP A 93 0.28 -3.63 -1.37
CA TRP A 93 -0.82 -4.57 -1.56
C TRP A 93 -0.56 -5.93 -0.91
N ALA A 94 0.69 -6.37 -0.85
CA ALA A 94 1.09 -7.56 -0.09
C ALA A 94 0.78 -7.36 1.40
N LEU A 95 1.14 -6.21 1.96
CA LEU A 95 0.87 -5.88 3.37
C LEU A 95 -0.63 -5.82 3.65
N LEU A 96 -1.41 -5.20 2.77
CA LEU A 96 -2.87 -5.16 2.90
C LEU A 96 -3.51 -6.56 2.85
N ALA A 97 -3.04 -7.40 1.94
CA ALA A 97 -3.52 -8.79 1.80
C ALA A 97 -3.12 -9.68 2.99
N ASP A 98 -1.97 -9.41 3.60
CA ASP A 98 -1.51 -10.09 4.80
C ASP A 98 -2.29 -9.59 6.04
N ALA A 99 -2.48 -8.27 6.16
CA ALA A 99 -3.25 -7.64 7.23
C ALA A 99 -4.68 -8.18 7.34
N GLN A 100 -5.39 -8.38 6.22
CA GLN A 100 -6.74 -8.96 6.24
C GLN A 100 -6.76 -10.43 6.68
N ALA A 101 -5.65 -11.15 6.53
CA ALA A 101 -5.51 -12.56 6.90
C ALA A 101 -5.10 -12.70 8.38
N CYS A 102 -4.47 -11.67 8.94
CA CYS A 102 -4.07 -11.64 10.33
C CYS A 102 -5.20 -11.16 11.28
N PRO A 103 -5.38 -11.82 12.44
CA PRO A 103 -6.29 -11.36 13.47
C PRO A 103 -5.80 -10.01 14.02
N GLY A 104 -6.66 -8.98 13.94
CA GLY A 104 -6.35 -7.61 14.37
C GLY A 104 -6.01 -6.64 13.23
N GLY A 105 -5.97 -7.11 11.98
CA GLY A 105 -5.81 -6.24 10.82
C GLY A 105 -4.41 -5.66 10.65
N ILE A 106 -3.41 -6.29 11.25
CA ILE A 106 -2.01 -5.85 11.21
C ILE A 106 -1.21 -6.90 10.42
N PRO A 107 -0.44 -6.50 9.39
CA PRO A 107 0.44 -7.42 8.68
C PRO A 107 1.44 -8.09 9.64
N ALA A 108 1.69 -9.38 9.45
CA ALA A 108 2.70 -10.17 10.16
C ALA A 108 4.08 -9.51 10.09
N ALA A 109 4.44 -8.89 8.97
CA ALA A 109 5.68 -8.12 8.82
C ALA A 109 5.83 -7.02 9.88
N PHE A 110 4.74 -6.35 10.26
CA PHE A 110 4.76 -5.32 11.30
C PHE A 110 4.75 -5.91 12.71
N LEU A 111 4.10 -7.06 12.90
CA LEU A 111 4.15 -7.79 14.17
C LEU A 111 5.58 -8.27 14.47
N GLU A 112 6.26 -8.77 13.44
CA GLU A 112 7.65 -9.23 13.54
C GLU A 112 8.60 -8.06 13.81
N GLN A 113 8.46 -6.96 13.07
CA GLN A 113 9.25 -5.73 13.30
C GLN A 113 9.06 -5.18 14.73
N LYS A 114 7.81 -5.13 15.23
CA LYS A 114 7.54 -4.71 16.62
C LYS A 114 8.13 -5.65 17.66
N LYS A 115 8.14 -6.96 17.38
CA LYS A 115 8.72 -7.96 18.28
C LYS A 115 10.24 -7.80 18.37
N GLU A 116 10.90 -7.54 17.24
CA GLU A 116 12.34 -7.28 17.19
C GLU A 116 12.72 -5.97 17.90
N GLU A 117 11.94 -4.90 17.74
CA GLU A 117 12.18 -3.63 18.45
C GLU A 117 12.07 -3.77 19.98
N MET A 118 11.10 -4.55 20.48
CA MET A 118 10.98 -4.79 21.93
C MET A 118 12.16 -5.59 22.50
N LEU A 119 12.66 -6.58 21.74
CA LEU A 119 13.82 -7.38 22.15
C LEU A 119 15.11 -6.55 22.15
N ALA A 120 15.28 -5.65 21.17
CA ALA A 120 16.45 -4.78 21.08
C ALA A 120 16.48 -3.67 22.16
N GLN A 121 15.31 -3.27 22.69
CA GLN A 121 15.24 -2.30 23.80
C GLN A 121 15.41 -2.93 25.18
N GLN A 122 15.29 -4.26 25.29
CA GLN A 122 15.41 -5.01 26.54
C GLN A 122 16.77 -5.72 26.72
N ALA A 123 17.67 -5.61 25.75
CA ALA A 123 19.04 -6.12 25.78
C ALA A 123 20.05 -4.99 26.08
#